data_AF-A0A118JZL8-F1
#
_entry.id   AF-A0A118JZL8-F1
#
_cell.length_a   1.000
_cell.length_b   1.000
_cell.length_c   1.000
_cell.angle_alpha   90.00
_cell.angle_beta   90.00
_cell.angle_gamma   90.00
#
_symmetry.space_group_name_H-M   'P 1'
#
loop_
_entity.id
_entity.type
_entity.pdbx_description
1 polymer ?
#
loop_
_entity_poly.entity_id
_entity_poly.type
_entity_poly.pdbx_seq_one_letter_code
_entity_poly.pdbx_strand_id
1 'polypeptide(L)'
;MKKKRRLSVDQVKFLERSFEEKNKLEPDRKIQVAKELNLQPRQVEIWFQNRRACCKTKQLEKDYEILNSSYDKLKSEFDCLQKHNDKLKHEVFVIKSRVINNFCIEIYVILDKYLHLHVEMLKEKLHQREKGEKDSIPNEFPTKELDSNAQEPKPLL
;
A
#
# COMPACT_ATOMS: atom_id res chain seq x y z
N MET A 1 6.51 16.26 61.20
CA MET A 1 6.03 16.57 59.83
C MET A 1 5.38 17.96 59.82
N LYS A 2 5.94 18.96 59.11
CA LYS A 2 5.35 20.30 59.03
C LYS A 2 4.03 20.24 58.23
N LYS A 3 2.92 20.71 58.83
CA LYS A 3 1.58 20.71 58.22
C LYS A 3 1.57 21.46 56.88
N LYS A 4 1.03 20.85 55.82
CA LYS A 4 0.79 21.49 54.51
C LYS A 4 -0.27 22.59 54.66
N ARG A 5 0.13 23.81 55.02
CA ARG A 5 -0.77 24.98 54.94
C ARG A 5 -0.88 25.39 53.47
N ARG A 6 -2.10 25.48 52.95
CA ARG A 6 -2.38 26.08 51.64
C ARG A 6 -1.95 27.54 51.67
N LEU A 7 -1.34 28.01 50.59
CA LEU A 7 -1.05 29.42 50.39
C LEU A 7 -2.36 30.20 50.24
N SER A 8 -2.40 31.44 50.71
CA SER A 8 -3.56 32.32 50.48
C SER A 8 -3.65 32.72 49.01
N VAL A 9 -4.83 33.16 48.59
CA VAL A 9 -5.05 33.62 47.21
C VAL A 9 -4.11 34.78 46.86
N ASP A 10 -3.90 35.72 47.78
CA ASP A 10 -3.00 36.86 47.55
C ASP A 10 -1.52 36.44 47.48
N GLN A 11 -1.13 35.44 48.28
CA GLN A 11 0.21 34.85 48.18
C GLN A 11 0.42 34.19 46.82
N VAL A 12 -0.58 33.45 46.32
CA VAL A 12 -0.52 32.84 44.98
C VAL A 12 -0.44 33.90 43.90
N LYS A 13 -1.28 34.95 43.94
CA LYS A 13 -1.26 36.05 42.96
C LYS A 13 0.08 36.78 42.92
N PHE A 14 0.73 36.95 44.06
CA PHE A 14 2.07 37.53 44.10
C PHE A 14 3.10 36.60 43.47
N LEU A 15 3.07 35.31 43.82
CA LEU A 15 3.97 34.30 43.25
C LEU A 15 3.80 34.17 41.74
N GLU A 16 2.57 34.27 41.23
CA GLU A 16 2.26 34.28 39.79
C GLU A 16 2.86 35.49 39.08
N ARG A 17 2.63 36.71 39.58
CA ARG A 17 3.27 37.92 39.03
C ARG A 17 4.80 37.83 39.04
N SER A 18 5.36 37.38 40.15
CA SER A 18 6.80 37.15 40.28
C SER A 18 7.31 36.10 39.28
N PHE A 19 6.55 35.03 39.06
CA PHE A 19 6.91 34.00 38.09
C PHE A 19 6.89 34.51 36.65
N GLU A 20 5.91 35.33 36.30
CA GLU A 20 5.74 35.93 34.98
C GLU A 20 6.88 36.90 34.64
N GLU A 21 7.33 37.70 35.60
CA GLU A 21 8.49 38.59 35.42
C GLU A 21 9.80 37.83 35.20
N LYS A 22 10.03 36.77 36.00
CA LYS A 22 11.25 35.97 35.91
C LYS A 22 11.00 34.55 36.41
N ASN A 23 10.93 33.62 35.46
CA ASN A 23 10.66 32.20 35.70
C ASN A 23 11.77 31.50 36.54
N LYS A 24 13.03 31.95 36.40
CA LYS A 24 14.15 31.44 37.19
C LYS A 24 14.21 32.12 38.56
N LEU A 25 14.07 31.31 39.61
CA LEU A 25 14.12 31.77 40.99
C LEU A 25 15.57 31.76 41.50
N GLU A 26 16.22 32.92 41.45
CA GLU A 26 17.57 33.11 42.01
C GLU A 26 17.55 33.09 43.56
N PRO A 27 18.66 32.71 44.23
CA PRO A 27 18.72 32.59 45.69
C PRO A 27 18.31 33.85 46.45
N ASP A 28 18.82 35.02 46.04
CA ASP A 28 18.53 36.30 46.71
C ASP A 28 17.06 36.70 46.55
N ARG A 29 16.53 36.51 45.34
CA ARG A 29 15.11 36.76 45.04
C ARG A 29 14.20 35.81 45.80
N LYS A 30 14.58 34.55 45.97
CA LYS A 30 13.85 33.59 46.81
C LYS A 30 13.71 34.10 48.24
N ILE A 31 14.77 34.65 48.81
CA ILE A 31 14.75 35.22 50.17
C ILE A 31 13.85 36.45 50.20
N GLN A 32 13.94 37.35 49.20
CA GLN A 32 13.10 38.54 49.11
C GLN A 32 11.61 38.21 49.03
N VAL A 33 11.22 37.33 48.09
CA VAL A 33 9.83 36.89 47.92
C VAL A 33 9.32 36.16 49.17
N ALA A 34 10.16 35.35 49.82
CA ALA A 34 9.80 34.67 51.06
C ALA A 34 9.52 35.65 52.20
N LYS A 35 10.32 36.72 52.33
CA LYS A 35 10.11 37.78 53.33
C LYS A 35 8.82 38.55 53.06
N GLU A 36 8.60 38.99 51.83
CA GLU A 36 7.42 39.78 51.45
C GLU A 36 6.11 39.00 51.64
N LEU A 37 6.11 37.69 51.40
CA LEU A 37 4.93 36.85 51.58
C LEU A 37 4.80 36.22 52.96
N ASN A 38 5.77 36.46 53.85
CA ASN A 38 5.92 35.80 55.14
C ASN A 38 5.86 34.25 55.03
N LEU A 39 6.58 33.70 54.06
CA LEU A 39 6.66 32.26 53.76
C LEU A 39 8.07 31.72 54.03
N GLN A 40 8.21 30.40 54.19
CA GLN A 40 9.54 29.79 54.21
C GLN A 40 10.14 29.78 52.79
N PRO A 41 11.43 30.08 52.60
CA PRO A 41 12.10 30.02 51.30
C PRO A 41 11.87 28.70 50.54
N ARG A 42 11.76 27.58 51.28
CA ARG A 42 11.44 26.27 50.71
C ARG A 42 10.04 26.19 50.11
N GLN A 43 9.04 26.87 50.68
CA GLN A 43 7.69 26.90 50.13
C GLN A 43 7.64 27.65 48.79
N VAL A 44 8.36 28.78 48.71
CA VAL A 44 8.52 29.55 47.46
C VAL A 44 9.20 28.68 46.40
N GLU A 45 10.29 27.99 46.75
CA GLU A 45 11.00 27.10 45.84
C GLU A 45 10.11 25.96 45.30
N ILE A 46 9.40 25.25 46.19
CA ILE A 46 8.48 24.17 45.80
C ILE A 46 7.36 24.71 44.91
N TRP A 47 6.83 25.89 45.23
CA TRP A 47 5.78 26.51 44.41
C TRP A 47 6.28 26.79 42.99
N PHE A 48 7.47 27.39 42.82
CA PHE A 48 8.07 27.64 41.51
C PHE A 48 8.35 26.34 40.74
N GLN A 49 8.80 25.29 41.41
CA GLN A 49 8.99 23.97 40.81
C GLN A 49 7.68 23.37 40.31
N ASN A 50 6.63 23.38 41.14
CA ASN A 50 5.31 22.88 40.78
C ASN A 50 4.68 23.70 39.64
N ARG A 51 4.89 25.02 39.65
CA ARG A 51 4.41 25.90 38.58
C ARG A 51 5.04 25.54 37.25
N ARG A 52 6.37 25.36 37.20
CA ARG A 52 7.07 24.90 35.98
C ARG A 52 6.63 23.50 35.53
N ALA A 53 6.46 22.56 36.46
CA ALA A 53 5.97 21.23 36.16
C ALA A 53 4.58 21.28 35.50
N CYS A 54 3.66 22.06 36.06
CA CYS A 54 2.32 22.26 35.50
C CYS A 54 2.37 22.92 34.10
N CYS A 55 3.19 23.95 33.91
CA CYS A 55 3.38 24.56 32.58
C CYS A 55 3.92 23.56 31.56
N LYS A 56 4.90 22.73 31.94
CA LYS A 56 5.46 21.69 31.08
C LYS A 56 4.40 20.65 30.69
N THR A 57 3.60 20.19 31.65
CA THR A 57 2.49 19.25 31.38
C THR A 57 1.48 19.86 30.43
N LYS A 58 1.01 21.08 30.69
CA LYS A 58 0.05 21.77 29.80
C LYS A 58 0.59 22.01 28.40
N GLN A 59 1.89 22.26 28.27
CA GLN A 59 2.51 22.41 26.95
C GLN A 59 2.54 21.07 26.22
N LEU A 60 2.94 19.98 26.88
CA LEU A 60 2.94 18.64 26.30
C LEU A 60 1.54 18.18 25.88
N GLU A 61 0.52 18.49 26.67
CA GLU A 61 -0.89 18.19 26.32
C GLU A 61 -1.28 18.88 25.01
N LYS A 62 -0.98 20.18 24.87
CA LYS A 62 -1.25 20.94 23.63
C LYS A 62 -0.45 20.41 22.44
N ASP A 63 0.84 20.12 22.65
CA ASP A 63 1.71 19.60 21.59
C ASP A 63 1.20 18.24 21.11
N TYR A 64 0.74 17.40 22.04
CA TYR A 64 0.10 16.12 21.73
C TYR A 64 -1.21 16.30 20.96
N GLU A 65 -2.08 17.22 21.36
CA GLU A 65 -3.33 17.52 20.65
C GLU A 65 -3.07 17.96 19.20
N ILE A 66 -2.08 18.82 18.98
CA ILE A 66 -1.67 19.27 17.65
C ILE A 66 -1.16 18.09 16.83
N LEU A 67 -0.28 17.28 17.41
CA LEU A 67 0.29 16.10 16.74
C LEU A 67 -0.79 15.07 16.39
N ASN A 68 -1.71 14.80 17.32
CA ASN A 68 -2.82 13.88 17.11
C ASN A 68 -3.75 14.37 16.00
N SER A 69 -4.10 15.67 15.99
CA SER A 69 -4.90 16.24 14.90
C SER A 69 -4.21 16.14 13.54
N SER A 70 -2.89 16.35 13.49
CA SER A 70 -2.12 16.17 12.27
C SER A 70 -2.09 14.71 11.81
N TYR A 71 -1.96 13.78 12.75
CA TYR A 71 -1.99 12.35 12.46
C TYR A 71 -3.35 11.92 11.91
N ASP A 72 -4.45 12.33 12.53
CA ASP A 72 -5.80 11.98 12.10
C ASP A 72 -6.09 12.46 10.67
N LYS A 73 -5.64 13.67 10.33
CA LYS A 73 -5.75 14.22 8.97
C LYS A 73 -4.96 13.38 7.97
N LEU A 74 -3.68 13.12 8.25
CA LEU A 74 -2.82 12.32 7.39
C LEU A 74 -3.37 10.89 7.21
N LYS A 75 -3.91 10.30 8.27
CA LYS A 75 -4.51 8.98 8.23
C LYS A 75 -5.75 8.94 7.33
N SER A 76 -6.61 9.95 7.43
CA SER A 76 -7.79 10.10 6.55
C SER A 76 -7.39 10.24 5.08
N GLU A 77 -6.38 11.07 4.78
CA GLU A 77 -5.85 11.23 3.43
C GLU A 77 -5.27 9.93 2.88
N PHE A 78 -4.47 9.23 3.69
CA PHE A 78 -3.93 7.92 3.34
C PHE A 78 -5.04 6.90 3.02
N ASP A 79 -6.05 6.81 3.88
CA ASP A 79 -7.16 5.87 3.67
C ASP A 79 -7.97 6.21 2.42
N CYS A 80 -8.10 7.49 2.07
CA CYS A 80 -8.72 7.95 0.83
C CYS A 80 -7.88 7.57 -0.39
N LEU A 81 -6.57 7.82 -0.35
CA LEU A 81 -5.64 7.46 -1.42
C LEU A 81 -5.57 5.95 -1.63
N GLN A 82 -5.59 5.16 -0.55
CA GLN A 82 -5.60 3.71 -0.63
C GLN A 82 -6.86 3.20 -1.35
N LYS A 83 -8.04 3.72 -1.01
CA LYS A 83 -9.29 3.37 -1.72
C LYS A 83 -9.24 3.73 -3.20
N HIS A 84 -8.69 4.90 -3.54
CA HIS A 84 -8.51 5.30 -4.93
C HIS A 84 -7.56 4.35 -5.66
N ASN A 85 -6.44 3.99 -5.03
CA ASN A 85 -5.47 3.05 -5.58
C ASN A 85 -6.10 1.68 -5.85
N ASP A 86 -6.88 1.16 -4.91
CA ASP A 86 -7.57 -0.13 -5.06
C ASP A 86 -8.59 -0.09 -6.21
N LYS A 87 -9.31 1.03 -6.36
CA LYS A 87 -10.22 1.24 -7.49
C LYS A 87 -9.46 1.24 -8.82
N LEU A 88 -8.36 1.98 -8.94
CA LEU A 88 -7.54 2.00 -10.15
C LEU A 88 -6.96 0.62 -10.48
N LYS A 89 -6.46 -0.11 -9.47
CA LYS A 89 -6.00 -1.49 -9.66
C LYS A 89 -7.09 -2.40 -10.21
N HIS A 90 -8.31 -2.26 -9.70
CA HIS A 90 -9.45 -3.01 -10.19
C HIS A 90 -9.80 -2.65 -11.64
N GLU A 91 -9.84 -1.35 -11.99
CA GLU A 91 -10.09 -0.90 -13.36
C GLU A 91 -9.03 -1.43 -14.33
N VAL A 92 -7.75 -1.34 -13.96
CA VAL A 92 -6.63 -1.91 -14.74
C VAL A 92 -6.80 -3.41 -14.94
N PHE A 93 -7.19 -4.14 -13.90
CA PHE A 93 -7.45 -5.58 -13.99
C PHE A 93 -8.58 -5.91 -14.96
N VAL A 94 -9.70 -5.17 -14.89
CA VAL A 94 -10.85 -5.34 -15.79
C VAL A 94 -10.45 -5.06 -17.23
N ILE A 95 -9.73 -3.97 -17.48
CA ILE A 95 -9.30 -3.61 -18.84
C ILE A 95 -8.34 -4.66 -19.40
N LYS A 96 -7.35 -5.10 -18.63
CA LYS A 96 -6.43 -6.19 -19.04
C LYS A 96 -7.18 -7.45 -19.43
N SER A 97 -8.15 -7.86 -18.61
CA SER A 97 -8.96 -9.06 -18.86
C SER A 97 -9.79 -8.92 -20.14
N ARG A 98 -10.40 -7.75 -20.37
CA ARG A 98 -11.16 -7.47 -21.59
C ARG A 98 -10.29 -7.51 -22.84
N VAL A 99 -9.11 -6.89 -22.79
CA VAL A 99 -8.16 -6.88 -23.91
C VAL A 99 -7.74 -8.31 -24.26
N ILE A 100 -7.37 -9.11 -23.26
CA ILE A 100 -7.00 -10.52 -23.47
C ILE A 100 -8.17 -11.31 -24.09
N ASN A 101 -9.38 -11.16 -23.55
CA ASN A 101 -10.55 -11.85 -24.08
C ASN A 101 -10.86 -11.45 -25.53
N ASN A 102 -10.76 -10.15 -25.85
CA ASN A 102 -10.96 -9.66 -27.21
C ASN A 102 -9.94 -10.28 -28.19
N PHE A 103 -8.65 -10.29 -27.83
CA PHE A 103 -7.62 -10.93 -28.65
C PHE A 103 -7.89 -12.42 -28.85
N CYS A 104 -8.28 -13.15 -27.79
CA CYS A 104 -8.64 -14.56 -27.91
C CYS A 104 -9.80 -14.76 -28.89
N ILE A 105 -10.87 -13.96 -28.78
CA ILE A 105 -12.02 -14.04 -29.69
C ILE A 105 -11.59 -13.76 -31.14
N GLU A 106 -10.79 -12.73 -31.38
CA GLU A 106 -10.28 -12.43 -32.72
C GLU A 106 -9.49 -13.60 -33.32
N ILE A 107 -8.61 -14.23 -32.53
CA ILE A 107 -7.85 -15.41 -32.93
C ILE A 107 -8.81 -16.56 -33.29
N TYR A 108 -9.81 -16.86 -32.44
CA TYR A 108 -10.77 -17.92 -32.72
C TYR A 108 -11.57 -17.68 -34.00
N VAL A 109 -12.00 -16.43 -34.25
CA VAL A 109 -12.74 -16.05 -35.47
C VAL A 109 -11.86 -16.21 -36.72
N ILE A 110 -10.57 -15.85 -36.64
CA ILE A 110 -9.64 -16.02 -37.76
C ILE A 110 -9.40 -17.51 -38.05
N LEU A 111 -9.20 -18.32 -37.01
CA LEU A 111 -9.00 -19.76 -37.15
C LEU A 111 -10.24 -20.45 -37.73
N ASP A 112 -11.44 -20.06 -37.31
CA ASP A 112 -12.70 -20.58 -37.84
C ASP A 112 -12.87 -20.27 -39.34
N LYS A 113 -12.59 -19.02 -39.75
CA LYS A 113 -12.61 -18.64 -41.18
C LYS A 113 -11.60 -19.42 -41.99
N TYR A 114 -10.39 -19.64 -41.48
CA TYR A 114 -9.36 -20.41 -42.16
C TYR A 114 -9.76 -21.88 -42.31
N LEU A 115 -10.30 -22.48 -41.25
CA LEU A 115 -10.81 -23.85 -41.27
C LEU A 115 -11.98 -23.99 -42.26
N HIS A 116 -12.92 -23.05 -42.24
CA HIS A 116 -14.04 -23.03 -43.18
C HIS A 116 -13.57 -22.96 -44.63
N LEU A 117 -12.65 -22.05 -44.95
CA LEU A 117 -12.06 -21.93 -46.28
C LEU A 117 -11.36 -23.22 -46.71
N HIS A 118 -10.60 -23.84 -45.81
CA HIS A 118 -9.90 -25.10 -46.09
C HIS A 118 -10.89 -26.24 -46.40
N VAL A 119 -11.97 -26.33 -45.62
CA VAL A 119 -13.04 -27.33 -45.85
C VAL A 119 -13.73 -27.11 -47.19
N GLU A 120 -14.07 -25.87 -47.54
CA GLU A 120 -14.69 -25.57 -48.84
C GLU A 120 -13.76 -25.91 -50.01
N MET A 121 -12.47 -25.58 -49.90
CA MET A 121 -11.46 -25.99 -50.89
C MET A 121 -11.35 -27.52 -51.03
N LEU A 122 -11.42 -28.27 -49.93
CA LEU A 122 -11.38 -29.73 -49.95
C LEU A 122 -12.64 -30.32 -50.61
N LYS A 123 -13.83 -29.77 -50.31
CA LYS A 123 -15.08 -30.16 -50.96
C LYS A 123 -15.04 -29.90 -52.47
N GLU A 124 -14.54 -28.75 -52.88
CA GLU A 124 -14.40 -28.41 -54.30
C GLU A 124 -13.45 -29.38 -55.01
N LYS A 125 -12.30 -29.70 -54.40
CA LYS A 125 -11.37 -30.71 -54.94
C LYS A 125 -12.00 -32.10 -55.08
N LEU A 126 -12.86 -32.51 -54.14
CA LEU A 126 -13.60 -33.79 -54.22
C LEU A 126 -14.64 -33.76 -55.35
N HIS A 127 -15.42 -32.68 -55.47
CA HIS A 127 -16.41 -32.50 -56.54
C HIS A 127 -15.79 -32.52 -57.93
N GLN A 128 -14.61 -31.92 -58.11
CA GLN A 128 -13.87 -31.98 -59.37
C GLN A 128 -13.38 -33.40 -59.69
N ARG A 129 -13.01 -34.20 -58.68
CA ARG A 129 -12.65 -35.61 -58.87
C ARG A 129 -13.87 -36.44 -59.28
N GLU A 130 -15.02 -36.22 -58.66
CA GLU A 130 -16.28 -36.90 -59.01
C GLU A 130 -16.79 -36.53 -60.42
N LYS A 131 -16.53 -35.30 -60.88
CA LYS A 131 -16.79 -34.88 -62.27
C LYS A 131 -15.74 -35.38 -63.28
N GLY A 132 -14.54 -35.71 -62.80
CA GLY A 132 -13.38 -36.10 -63.60
C GLY A 132 -13.25 -37.59 -63.88
N GLU A 133 -14.21 -38.43 -63.47
CA GLU A 133 -14.12 -39.90 -63.63
C GLU A 133 -15.27 -40.46 -64.47
N LYS A 134 -15.15 -40.29 -65.78
CA LYS A 134 -15.43 -41.34 -66.77
C LYS A 134 -14.20 -41.41 -67.67
N ASP A 135 -13.19 -42.17 -67.24
CA ASP A 135 -12.50 -43.18 -68.06
C ASP A 135 -11.14 -43.55 -67.44
N SER A 136 -11.08 -44.80 -67.00
CA SER A 136 -9.91 -45.70 -66.95
C SER A 136 -8.75 -45.36 -66.01
N ILE A 137 -8.69 -46.11 -64.91
CA ILE A 137 -7.49 -46.40 -64.11
C ILE A 137 -6.49 -47.19 -64.97
N PRO A 138 -5.18 -46.82 -64.95
CA PRO A 138 -4.16 -47.86 -64.83
C PRO A 138 -3.54 -47.85 -63.43
N ASN A 139 -3.66 -49.01 -62.78
CA ASN A 139 -3.08 -49.33 -61.50
C ASN A 139 -1.60 -49.63 -61.72
N GLU A 140 -0.70 -48.75 -61.30
CA GLU A 140 0.73 -49.06 -61.23
C GLU A 140 1.46 -48.03 -60.34
N PHE A 141 1.76 -48.40 -59.10
CA PHE A 141 3.03 -48.01 -58.50
C PHE A 141 3.67 -49.20 -57.75
N PRO A 142 5.01 -49.26 -57.72
CA PRO A 142 5.79 -50.51 -57.79
C PRO A 142 5.75 -51.41 -56.56
N THR A 143 5.70 -52.71 -56.83
CA THR A 143 6.12 -53.77 -55.90
C THR A 143 7.56 -53.52 -55.48
N LYS A 144 7.77 -53.11 -54.22
CA LYS A 144 9.05 -53.32 -53.54
C LYS A 144 9.18 -54.81 -53.29
N GLU A 145 10.05 -55.47 -54.06
CA GLU A 145 10.53 -56.79 -53.68
C GLU A 145 11.19 -56.68 -52.30
N LEU A 146 10.60 -57.38 -51.34
CA LEU A 146 11.26 -57.80 -50.13
C LEU A 146 12.31 -58.83 -50.56
N ASP A 147 13.59 -58.48 -50.51
CA ASP A 147 14.61 -59.51 -50.37
C ASP A 147 15.31 -59.34 -49.03
N SER A 148 15.13 -60.40 -48.25
CA SER A 148 15.68 -60.65 -46.94
C SER A 148 17.17 -60.94 -47.06
N ASN A 149 18.02 -60.07 -46.50
CA ASN A 149 19.28 -60.58 -45.95
C ASN A 149 19.64 -59.86 -44.66
N ALA A 150 19.87 -60.68 -43.65
CA ALA A 150 20.09 -60.34 -42.27
C ALA A 150 21.47 -59.74 -42.04
N GLN A 151 21.56 -58.76 -41.14
CA GLN A 151 22.56 -58.77 -40.07
C GLN A 151 22.14 -57.79 -38.95
N GLU A 152 22.05 -58.33 -37.73
CA GLU A 152 21.78 -57.63 -36.46
C GLU A 152 22.80 -56.52 -36.11
N PRO A 153 22.45 -55.62 -35.17
CA PRO A 153 23.12 -54.33 -35.00
C PRO A 153 24.44 -54.43 -34.23
N LYS A 154 25.43 -53.60 -34.59
CA LYS A 154 26.63 -53.36 -33.78
C LYS A 154 26.50 -52.04 -33.01
N PRO A 155 26.57 -52.04 -31.67
CA PRO A 155 26.63 -50.82 -30.88
C PRO A 155 28.09 -50.49 -30.52
N LEU A 156 28.58 -49.29 -30.85
CA LEU A 156 29.84 -48.70 -30.32
C LEU A 156 29.75 -47.19 -30.58
N LEU A 157 30.07 -46.26 -29.69
CA LEU A 157 30.53 -46.23 -28.30
C LEU A 157 30.26 -44.78 -27.81
#